data_AF-A0A2M3ZDH6-F1
#
_entry.id   AF-A0A2M3ZDH6-F1
#
_cell.length_a   1.000
_cell.length_b   1.000
_cell.length_c   1.000
_cell.angle_alpha   90.00
_cell.angle_beta   90.00
_cell.angle_gamma   90.00
#
_symmetry.space_group_name_H-M   'P 1'
#
loop_
_entity.id
_entity.type
_entity.pdbx_description
1 polymer ?
#
loop_
_entity_poly.entity_id
_entity_poly.type
_entity_poly.pdbx_seq_one_letter_code
_entity_poly.pdbx_strand_id
1 'polypeptide(L)'
;RKSRGARNLLEDNSKFLANFDPGISRREKRKLAQSIPLQQTEPKNRKSSLYNEQGWLRESRRNLCDCLDFTCPGCHFPCPSCDSPMCGPVCRRNRRWMYEQINHDSKEKIIMNELIKNSAPQKKLPVKN
;
A
#
# COMPACT_ATOMS: atom_id res chain seq x y z
N ARG A 1 -47.94 30.13 -3.51
CA ARG A 1 -46.79 29.91 -2.59
C ARG A 1 -47.37 29.57 -1.21
N LYS A 2 -47.41 28.28 -0.82
CA LYS A 2 -47.87 27.87 0.51
C LYS A 2 -46.68 27.89 1.47
N SER A 3 -46.68 28.78 2.45
CA SER A 3 -45.71 28.78 3.54
C SER A 3 -45.90 27.49 4.34
N ARG A 4 -44.90 26.60 4.31
CA ARG A 4 -44.88 25.44 5.21
C ARG A 4 -44.46 25.98 6.57
N GLY A 5 -45.43 26.10 7.47
CA GLY A 5 -45.26 26.68 8.80
C GLY A 5 -44.13 26.02 9.58
N ALA A 6 -43.25 26.85 10.14
CA ALA A 6 -42.37 26.46 11.23
C ALA A 6 -43.26 26.16 12.45
N ARG A 7 -43.64 24.90 12.62
CA ARG A 7 -44.37 24.47 13.81
C ARG A 7 -43.35 24.15 14.91
N ASN A 8 -43.35 25.00 15.93
CA ASN A 8 -42.97 24.75 17.33
C ASN A 8 -41.61 24.06 17.54
N LEU A 9 -40.53 24.85 17.45
CA LEU A 9 -39.18 24.44 17.84
C LEU A 9 -38.93 24.54 19.37
N LEU A 10 -39.88 25.10 20.13
CA LEU A 10 -39.73 25.49 21.54
C LEU A 10 -40.89 24.98 22.42
N GLU A 11 -41.58 23.90 22.04
CA GLU A 11 -42.48 23.23 22.97
C GLU A 11 -41.65 22.32 23.89
N ASP A 12 -41.72 22.57 25.21
CA ASP A 12 -41.03 21.88 26.32
C ASP A 12 -41.31 20.36 26.44
N ASN A 13 -42.03 19.78 25.48
CA ASN A 13 -42.30 18.34 25.36
C ASN A 13 -41.96 17.80 23.96
N SER A 14 -41.11 18.49 23.21
CA SER A 14 -40.67 18.00 21.91
C SER A 14 -39.75 16.79 22.10
N LYS A 15 -40.25 15.60 21.73
CA LYS A 15 -39.46 14.35 21.57
C LYS A 15 -38.36 14.44 20.50
N PHE A 16 -38.02 15.65 20.05
CA PHE A 16 -37.07 15.95 18.98
C PHE A 16 -35.67 15.43 19.27
N LEU A 17 -35.24 15.46 20.54
CA LEU A 17 -33.93 14.93 20.98
C LEU A 17 -34.02 13.60 21.73
N ALA A 18 -35.22 13.05 21.94
CA ALA A 18 -35.40 11.86 22.77
C ALA A 18 -34.63 10.62 22.25
N ASN A 19 -34.33 10.58 20.96
CA ASN A 19 -33.57 9.50 20.31
C ASN A 19 -32.29 10.02 19.62
N PHE A 20 -31.76 11.18 20.03
CA PHE A 20 -30.52 11.71 19.46
C PHE A 20 -29.32 11.02 20.11
N ASP A 21 -28.84 9.97 19.45
CA ASP A 21 -27.59 9.31 19.81
C ASP A 21 -26.52 9.62 18.73
N PRO A 22 -25.45 10.38 19.09
CA PRO A 22 -24.36 10.71 18.19
C PRO A 22 -23.67 9.49 17.56
N GLY A 23 -23.63 8.36 18.27
CA GLY A 23 -22.96 7.13 17.86
C GLY A 23 -23.69 6.32 16.77
N ILE A 24 -25.02 6.45 16.68
CA ILE A 24 -25.84 5.76 15.65
C ILE A 24 -26.25 6.68 14.49
N SER A 25 -25.72 7.91 14.46
CA SER A 25 -26.09 8.88 13.45
C SER A 25 -25.84 8.33 12.04
N ARG A 26 -26.67 8.75 11.06
CA ARG A 26 -26.45 8.42 9.65
C ARG A 26 -25.05 8.78 9.16
N ARG A 27 -24.43 9.80 9.76
CA ARG A 27 -23.05 10.21 9.50
C ARG A 27 -22.06 9.16 10.01
N GLU A 28 -22.22 8.70 11.25
CA GLU A 28 -21.31 7.71 11.85
C GLU A 28 -21.41 6.35 11.15
N LYS A 29 -22.63 5.94 10.76
CA LYS A 29 -22.83 4.74 9.92
C LYS A 29 -22.11 4.82 8.57
N ARG A 30 -22.07 6.01 7.94
CA ARG A 30 -21.30 6.21 6.69
C ARG A 30 -19.79 6.15 6.92
N LYS A 31 -19.32 6.66 8.06
CA LYS A 31 -17.90 6.63 8.44
C LYS A 31 -17.42 5.20 8.68
N LEU A 32 -18.21 4.39 9.41
CA LEU A 32 -17.96 2.97 9.63
C LEU A 32 -18.00 2.15 8.33
N ALA A 33 -18.94 2.45 7.43
CA ALA A 33 -19.01 1.78 6.13
C ALA A 33 -17.82 2.11 5.22
N GLN A 34 -17.19 3.28 5.39
CA GLN A 34 -15.95 3.64 4.70
C GLN A 34 -14.69 3.10 5.38
N SER A 35 -14.75 2.82 6.69
CA SER A 35 -13.61 2.36 7.48
C SER A 35 -13.47 0.83 7.54
N ILE A 36 -14.16 0.08 6.69
CA ILE A 36 -13.81 -1.32 6.43
C ILE A 36 -12.91 -1.31 5.19
N PRO A 37 -11.56 -1.35 5.33
CA PRO A 37 -10.74 -1.82 4.24
C PRO A 37 -11.25 -3.21 3.89
N LEU A 38 -11.71 -3.35 2.65
CA LEU A 38 -11.93 -4.60 1.96
C LEU A 38 -10.67 -5.46 2.07
N GLN A 39 -10.50 -6.18 3.18
CA GLN A 39 -9.74 -7.42 3.20
C GLN A 39 -10.59 -8.43 2.43
N GLN A 40 -10.64 -8.26 1.11
CA GLN A 40 -11.13 -9.28 0.21
C GLN A 40 -10.22 -10.48 0.37
N THR A 41 -10.76 -11.47 1.06
CA THR A 41 -10.32 -12.86 1.10
C THR A 41 -10.51 -13.47 -0.29
N GLU A 42 -9.77 -12.99 -1.28
CA GLU A 42 -9.59 -13.75 -2.50
C GLU A 42 -8.70 -14.96 -2.17
N PRO A 43 -9.02 -16.16 -2.65
CA PRO A 43 -8.12 -17.29 -2.54
C PRO A 43 -6.90 -16.96 -3.40
N LYS A 44 -5.90 -16.32 -2.76
CA LYS A 44 -4.63 -16.00 -3.39
C LYS A 44 -4.08 -17.30 -3.95
N ASN A 45 -4.16 -17.45 -5.27
CA ASN A 45 -3.22 -18.25 -6.03
C ASN A 45 -1.85 -17.90 -5.45
N ARG A 46 -1.30 -18.79 -4.60
CA ARG A 46 -0.15 -18.53 -3.72
C ARG A 46 1.13 -18.50 -4.54
N LYS A 47 1.14 -17.73 -5.63
CA LYS A 47 2.35 -17.26 -6.27
C LYS A 47 3.13 -16.56 -5.17
N SER A 48 4.23 -17.17 -4.78
CA SER A 48 5.09 -16.77 -3.68
C SER A 48 5.48 -15.30 -3.84
N SER A 49 5.67 -14.62 -2.71
CA SER A 49 6.28 -13.29 -2.69
C SER A 49 7.58 -13.30 -3.50
N LEU A 50 7.85 -12.21 -4.24
CA LEU A 50 9.13 -12.07 -4.95
C LEU A 50 10.31 -12.11 -3.99
N TYR A 51 10.08 -11.70 -2.74
CA TYR A 51 11.10 -11.60 -1.71
C TYR A 51 11.05 -12.77 -0.72
N ASN A 52 12.21 -13.10 -0.16
CA ASN A 52 12.34 -14.03 0.95
C ASN A 52 11.94 -13.36 2.28
N GLU A 53 12.04 -14.11 3.39
CA GLU A 53 11.73 -13.62 4.73
C GLU A 53 12.66 -12.50 5.20
N GLN A 54 13.88 -12.43 4.67
CA GLN A 54 14.82 -11.34 4.95
C GLN A 54 14.54 -10.09 4.11
N GLY A 55 13.65 -10.15 3.12
CA GLY A 55 13.34 -9.04 2.21
C GLY A 55 14.27 -8.92 1.01
N TRP A 56 15.00 -10.00 0.66
CA TRP A 56 15.87 -10.11 -0.51
C TRP A 56 15.16 -10.83 -1.65
N LEU A 57 15.52 -10.52 -2.89
CA LEU A 57 14.89 -11.13 -4.06
C LEU A 57 15.18 -12.63 -4.12
N ARG A 58 14.16 -13.48 -4.29
CA ARG A 58 14.34 -14.94 -4.23
C ARG A 58 15.21 -15.50 -5.37
N GLU A 59 15.04 -14.99 -6.58
CA GLU A 59 15.69 -15.50 -7.79
C GLU A 59 17.20 -15.23 -7.78
N SER A 60 17.60 -13.98 -7.57
CA SER A 60 19.00 -13.56 -7.61
C SER A 60 19.66 -13.47 -6.24
N ARG A 61 18.90 -13.66 -5.14
CA ARG A 61 19.35 -13.53 -3.74
C ARG A 61 20.04 -12.21 -3.42
N ARG A 62 19.74 -11.16 -4.18
CA ARG A 62 20.30 -9.81 -3.96
C ARG A 62 19.38 -8.95 -3.13
N ASN A 63 19.97 -8.12 -2.28
CA ASN A 63 19.28 -7.12 -1.46
C ASN A 63 19.37 -5.74 -2.12
N LEU A 64 18.49 -5.46 -3.08
CA LEU A 64 18.37 -4.14 -3.68
C LEU A 64 17.29 -3.34 -2.97
N CYS A 65 17.62 -2.11 -2.56
CA CYS A 65 16.63 -1.22 -1.95
C CYS A 65 15.64 -0.66 -2.97
N ASP A 66 14.51 -0.15 -2.50
CA ASP A 66 13.49 0.50 -3.34
C ASP A 66 14.01 1.78 -4.01
N CYS A 67 15.02 2.42 -3.42
CA CYS A 67 15.78 3.50 -4.04
C CYS A 67 16.79 3.04 -5.11
N LEU A 68 16.78 1.76 -5.48
CA LEU A 68 17.66 1.15 -6.49
C LEU A 68 19.16 1.22 -6.16
N ASP A 69 19.50 1.18 -4.87
CA ASP A 69 20.87 1.14 -4.36
C ASP A 69 21.09 -0.11 -3.48
N PHE A 70 22.20 -0.83 -3.71
CA PHE A 70 22.59 -2.03 -2.96
C PHE A 70 23.24 -1.71 -1.60
N THR A 71 23.79 -0.51 -1.45
CA THR A 71 24.49 -0.08 -0.23
C THR A 71 23.57 0.65 0.74
N CYS A 72 22.32 0.88 0.34
CA CYS A 72 21.35 1.60 1.14
C CYS A 72 21.00 0.81 2.42
N PRO A 73 21.20 1.40 3.62
CA PRO A 73 20.81 0.77 4.88
C PRO A 73 19.28 0.73 5.07
N GLY A 74 18.54 1.53 4.30
CA GLY A 74 17.10 1.72 4.36
C GLY A 74 16.75 3.18 4.16
N CYS A 75 15.92 3.49 3.15
CA CYS A 75 15.50 4.85 2.82
C CYS A 75 14.08 5.20 3.30
N HIS A 76 13.45 4.30 4.06
CA HIS A 76 12.09 4.44 4.55
C HIS A 76 12.03 4.29 6.07
N PHE A 77 10.89 4.69 6.64
CA PHE A 77 10.59 4.43 8.04
C PHE A 77 10.46 2.92 8.30
N PRO A 78 10.76 2.45 9.54
CA PRO A 78 10.61 1.06 9.92
C PRO A 78 9.22 0.51 9.55
N CYS A 79 9.21 -0.60 8.83
CA CYS A 79 7.98 -1.23 8.38
C CYS A 79 7.16 -1.75 9.57
N PRO A 80 5.86 -1.45 9.69
CA PRO A 80 5.04 -1.95 10.80
C PRO A 80 4.82 -3.48 10.78
N SER A 81 5.19 -4.17 9.69
CA SER A 81 5.04 -5.63 9.56
C SER A 81 6.34 -6.41 9.81
N CYS A 82 7.50 -5.77 9.70
CA CYS A 82 8.78 -6.47 9.78
C CYS A 82 9.94 -5.65 10.34
N ASP A 83 9.66 -4.43 10.80
CA ASP A 83 10.59 -3.45 11.39
C ASP A 83 11.75 -3.01 10.48
N SER A 84 11.76 -3.49 9.24
CA SER A 84 12.80 -3.18 8.28
C SER A 84 12.63 -1.75 7.74
N PRO A 85 13.68 -0.90 7.75
CA PRO A 85 13.66 0.47 7.19
C PRO A 85 13.72 0.49 5.65
N MET A 86 13.61 -0.70 5.06
CA MET A 86 13.86 -0.97 3.66
C MET A 86 12.55 -1.14 2.88
N CYS A 87 11.42 -1.31 3.57
CA CYS A 87 10.12 -1.40 2.91
C CYS A 87 9.60 -0.01 2.56
N GLY A 88 9.15 0.19 1.33
CA GLY A 88 8.35 1.35 0.96
C GLY A 88 6.91 1.27 1.51
N PRO A 89 5.92 1.79 0.77
CA PRO A 89 4.51 1.80 1.20
C PRO A 89 3.92 0.41 1.46
N VAL A 90 4.48 -0.62 0.82
CA VAL A 90 4.07 -2.01 0.98
C VAL A 90 5.29 -2.83 1.41
N CYS A 91 5.13 -3.65 2.45
CA CYS A 91 6.18 -4.54 2.94
C CYS A 91 6.76 -5.41 1.81
N ARG A 92 8.10 -5.44 1.68
CA ARG A 92 8.79 -6.25 0.65
C ARG A 92 8.42 -7.72 0.73
N ARG A 93 8.31 -8.26 1.95
CA ARG A 93 7.94 -9.67 2.19
C ARG A 93 6.55 -9.99 1.66
N ASN A 94 5.68 -9.00 1.52
CA ASN A 94 4.26 -9.18 1.23
C ASN A 94 3.86 -8.71 -0.18
N ARG A 95 4.80 -8.18 -0.97
CA ARG A 95 4.54 -7.68 -2.33
C ARG A 95 5.11 -8.60 -3.41
N ARG A 96 4.56 -8.44 -4.62
CA ARG A 96 4.88 -9.27 -5.79
C ARG A 96 5.41 -8.46 -6.97
N TRP A 97 5.89 -7.26 -6.69
CA TRP A 97 6.45 -6.32 -7.65
C TRP A 97 7.71 -5.68 -7.07
N MET A 98 8.51 -5.06 -7.95
CA MET A 98 9.67 -4.23 -7.60
C MET A 98 9.65 -2.97 -8.47
N TYR A 99 10.34 -1.92 -8.05
CA TYR A 99 10.48 -0.72 -8.87
C TYR A 99 11.36 -1.00 -10.09
N GLU A 100 10.92 -0.54 -11.26
CA GLU A 100 11.69 -0.72 -12.51
C GLU A 100 12.69 0.41 -12.73
N GLN A 101 12.27 1.64 -12.43
CA GLN A 101 13.08 2.83 -12.59
C GLN A 101 12.61 3.95 -11.67
N ILE A 102 13.48 4.92 -11.41
CA ILE A 102 13.20 6.16 -10.69
C ILE A 102 13.52 7.31 -11.64
N ASN A 103 12.50 8.12 -11.95
CA ASN A 103 12.64 9.34 -12.74
C ASN A 103 12.68 10.53 -11.78
N HIS A 104 13.67 11.41 -11.93
CA HIS A 104 13.72 12.66 -11.18
C HIS A 104 13.09 13.79 -12.00
N ASP A 105 12.21 14.58 -11.38
CA ASP A 105 11.55 15.68 -12.11
C ASP A 105 12.51 16.86 -12.37
N SER A 106 13.45 17.11 -11.45
CA SER A 106 14.35 18.29 -11.50
C SER A 106 15.55 18.14 -12.44
N LYS A 107 15.88 16.90 -12.82
CA LYS A 107 17.02 16.57 -13.70
C LYS A 107 16.54 15.42 -14.57
N GLU A 108 16.83 15.43 -15.87
CA GLU A 108 16.59 14.31 -16.78
C GLU A 108 17.49 13.10 -16.43
N LYS A 109 17.37 12.61 -15.20
CA LYS A 109 18.13 11.52 -14.62
C LYS A 109 17.16 10.38 -14.35
N ILE A 110 17.43 9.26 -15.01
CA ILE A 110 16.68 8.01 -14.88
C ILE A 110 17.60 7.00 -14.21
N ILE A 111 17.20 6.48 -13.05
CA ILE A 111 17.88 5.37 -12.37
C ILE A 111 17.13 4.09 -12.70
N MET A 112 17.79 3.10 -13.30
CA MET A 112 17.18 1.85 -13.74
C MET A 112 17.50 0.72 -12.78
N ASN A 113 16.56 -0.20 -12.56
CA ASN A 113 16.78 -1.40 -11.78
C ASN A 113 17.66 -2.41 -12.55
N GLU A 114 18.85 -2.66 -12.03
CA GLU A 114 19.82 -3.58 -12.62
C GLU A 114 19.37 -5.05 -12.61
N LEU A 115 18.46 -5.43 -11.70
CA LEU A 115 18.00 -6.82 -11.57
C LEU A 115 17.04 -7.24 -12.68
N ILE A 116 16.33 -6.29 -13.29
CA ILE A 116 15.38 -6.57 -14.38
C ILE A 116 16.10 -6.79 -15.70
N LYS A 117 17.25 -6.14 -15.92
CA LYS A 117 18.03 -6.31 -17.15
C LYS A 117 18.66 -7.70 -17.26
N ASN A 118 18.94 -8.33 -16.13
CA ASN A 118 19.66 -9.60 -16.04
C ASN A 118 18.75 -10.85 -16.09
N SER A 119 17.42 -10.69 -16.13
CA SER A 119 16.47 -11.79 -16.33
C SER A 119 16.25 -12.16 -17.79
N ALA A 120 16.96 -11.51 -18.74
CA ALA A 120 17.09 -12.04 -20.08
C ALA A 120 17.78 -13.42 -20.00
N PRO A 121 17.30 -14.45 -20.70
CA PRO A 121 17.93 -15.77 -20.67
C PRO A 121 19.39 -15.60 -21.09
N GLN A 122 20.31 -15.88 -20.17
CA GLN A 122 21.73 -15.88 -20.47
C GLN A 122 21.94 -16.87 -21.62
N LYS A 123 22.23 -16.36 -22.82
CA LYS A 123 22.68 -17.19 -23.95
C LYS A 123 23.91 -17.92 -23.44
N LYS A 124 23.80 -19.24 -23.25
CA LYS A 124 24.93 -20.09 -22.90
C LYS A 124 26.02 -19.82 -23.92
N LEU A 125 27.10 -19.17 -23.51
CA LEU A 125 28.29 -19.04 -24.34
C LEU A 125 28.80 -20.46 -24.62
N PRO A 126 29.11 -20.81 -25.88
CA PRO A 126 29.62 -22.14 -26.19
C PRO A 126 30.96 -22.32 -25.47
N VAL A 127 31.02 -23.33 -24.61
CA VAL A 127 32.27 -23.84 -24.05
C VAL A 127 33.09 -24.32 -25.25
N LYS A 128 34.17 -23.61 -25.56
CA LYS A 128 35.15 -24.08 -26.54
C LYS A 128 35.97 -25.17 -25.83
N ASN A 129 35.86 -26.40 -26.33
CA ASN A 129 36.78 -27.48 -26.01
C ASN A 129 38.16 -27.21 -26.64
#